data_AF-A0A842ZZY4-F1
#
_entry.id   AF-A0A842ZZY4-F1
#
_cell.length_a   1.000
_cell.length_b   1.000
_cell.length_c   1.000
_cell.angle_alpha   90.00
_cell.angle_beta   90.00
_cell.angle_gamma   90.00
#
_symmetry.space_group_name_H-M   'P 1'
#
loop_
_entity.id
_entity.type
_entity.pdbx_description
1 polymer ?
#
loop_
_entity_poly.entity_id
_entity_poly.type
_entity_poly.pdbx_seq_one_letter_code
_entity_poly.pdbx_strand_id
1 'polypeptide(L)'
;MERILADLLAYYLGLDDISLEKHLKEVNLATKERVQKIDNLEVRIYSNDHTPPHFHVKSKDMKIDAKFSIEKCELLSGEISSKNLKKINAFYQSPKGKLVLETIWKKRISD
;
A
#
# COMPACT_ATOMS: atom_id res chain seq x y z
N MET A 1 11.84 6.86 -10.43
CA MET A 1 11.54 5.98 -9.29
C MET A 1 12.33 6.39 -8.04
N GLU A 2 13.54 6.95 -8.18
CA GLU A 2 14.37 7.44 -7.06
C GLU A 2 13.87 8.74 -6.39
N ARG A 3 13.19 9.63 -7.14
CA ARG A 3 12.72 10.92 -6.58
C ARG A 3 11.74 10.79 -5.43
N ILE A 4 10.83 9.82 -5.47
CA ILE A 4 9.79 9.68 -4.43
C ILE A 4 10.41 9.31 -3.07
N LEU A 5 11.45 8.47 -3.08
CA LEU A 5 12.15 8.08 -1.86
C LEU A 5 13.02 9.24 -1.32
N ALA A 6 13.65 9.97 -2.23
CA ALA A 6 14.45 11.15 -1.89
C ALA A 6 13.59 12.28 -1.30
N ASP A 7 12.41 12.55 -1.88
CA ASP A 7 11.48 13.57 -1.42
C ASP A 7 10.91 13.23 -0.03
N LEU A 8 10.65 11.95 0.23
CA LEU A 8 10.17 11.47 1.53
C LEU A 8 11.25 11.58 2.60
N LEU A 9 12.49 11.20 2.27
CA LEU A 9 13.63 11.34 3.18
C LEU A 9 13.92 12.81 3.49
N ALA A 10 13.89 13.68 2.48
CA ALA A 10 14.10 15.12 2.66
C ALA A 10 13.02 15.75 3.56
N TYR A 11 11.77 15.29 3.46
CA TYR A 11 10.68 15.72 4.35
C TYR A 11 10.96 15.35 5.81
N TYR A 12 11.29 14.08 6.11
CA TYR A 12 11.54 13.64 7.49
C TYR A 12 12.81 14.23 8.09
N LEU A 13 13.86 14.42 7.28
CA LEU A 13 15.11 15.05 7.72
C LEU A 13 14.97 16.55 7.99
N GLY A 14 13.88 17.17 7.52
CA GLY A 14 13.58 18.59 7.76
C GLY A 14 12.70 18.86 8.98
N LEU A 15 12.26 17.82 9.71
CA LEU A 15 11.43 17.97 10.90
C LEU A 15 12.30 18.11 12.15
N ASP A 16 11.87 18.95 13.10
CA ASP A 16 12.47 18.98 14.45
C ASP A 16 12.06 17.74 15.26
N ASP A 17 12.81 17.44 16.33
CA ASP A 17 12.63 16.22 17.12
C ASP A 17 11.20 16.06 17.68
N ILE A 18 10.54 17.17 18.00
CA ILE A 18 9.17 17.19 18.54
C ILE A 18 8.17 16.87 17.43
N SER A 19 8.35 17.45 16.24
CA SER A 19 7.52 17.26 15.05
C SER A 19 7.73 15.88 14.43
N LEU A 20 8.95 15.36 14.52
CA LEU A 20 9.32 14.00 14.14
C LEU A 20 8.68 13.00 15.10
N GLU A 21 8.81 13.19 16.42
CA GLU A 21 8.13 12.34 17.41
C GLU A 21 6.61 12.39 17.27
N LYS A 22 6.05 13.57 17.01
CA LYS A 22 4.62 13.74 16.77
C LYS A 22 4.19 13.04 15.49
N HIS A 23 4.94 13.16 14.40
CA HIS A 23 4.67 12.40 13.17
C HIS A 23 4.79 10.89 13.39
N LEU A 24 5.80 10.42 14.13
CA LEU A 24 5.99 9.00 14.44
C LEU A 24 4.89 8.46 15.36
N LYS A 25 4.36 9.27 16.30
CA LYS A 25 3.22 8.91 17.16
C LYS A 25 1.87 9.05 16.44
N GLU A 26 1.71 10.03 15.55
CA GLU A 26 0.52 10.25 14.71
C GLU A 26 0.50 9.38 13.44
N VAL A 27 1.54 8.59 13.15
CA VAL A 27 1.50 7.53 12.12
C VAL A 27 0.38 6.52 12.42
N ASN A 28 -0.04 6.39 13.69
CA ASN A 28 -1.26 5.67 14.06
C ASN A 28 -2.59 6.34 13.66
N LEU A 29 -2.54 7.53 13.06
CA LEU A 29 -3.68 8.20 12.40
C LEU A 29 -3.52 8.27 10.87
N ALA A 30 -2.33 7.95 10.33
CA ALA A 30 -2.10 7.78 8.89
C ALA A 30 -2.44 6.35 8.46
N THR A 31 -3.73 6.02 8.52
CA THR A 31 -4.33 4.68 8.35
C THR A 31 -4.19 4.04 6.95
N LYS A 32 -3.16 4.34 6.14
CA LYS A 32 -2.95 3.78 4.78
C LYS A 32 -1.48 3.77 4.37
N GLU A 33 -0.81 2.60 4.37
CA GLU A 33 0.50 2.48 3.73
C GLU A 33 0.30 2.29 2.22
N ARG A 34 0.71 3.27 1.41
CA ARG A 34 0.66 3.19 -0.05
C ARG A 34 1.85 2.36 -0.52
N VAL A 35 1.57 1.15 -0.99
CA VAL A 35 2.56 0.18 -1.46
C VAL A 35 3.10 0.56 -2.84
N GLN A 36 2.21 0.89 -3.78
CA GLN A 36 2.58 1.19 -5.16
C GLN A 36 1.48 1.94 -5.91
N LYS A 37 1.86 2.64 -6.98
CA LYS A 37 0.95 3.20 -7.98
C LYS A 37 1.12 2.51 -9.34
N ILE A 38 0.01 2.07 -9.93
CA ILE A 38 -0.04 1.44 -11.27
C ILE A 38 -1.04 2.25 -12.10
N ASP A 39 -0.55 3.14 -12.96
CA ASP A 39 -1.37 4.14 -13.68
C ASP A 39 -2.27 4.95 -12.73
N ASN A 40 -3.59 4.79 -12.84
CA ASN A 40 -4.60 5.45 -12.01
C ASN A 40 -5.01 4.61 -10.78
N LEU A 41 -4.39 3.44 -10.59
CA LEU A 41 -4.65 2.54 -9.47
C LEU A 41 -3.59 2.72 -8.38
N GLU A 42 -4.03 2.60 -7.15
CA GLU A 42 -3.21 2.65 -5.96
C GLU A 42 -3.36 1.36 -5.18
N VAL A 43 -2.23 0.69 -4.93
CA VAL A 43 -2.13 -0.50 -4.08
C VAL A 43 -1.83 -0.02 -2.66
N ARG A 44 -2.68 -0.40 -1.70
CA ARG A 44 -2.60 0.03 -0.30
C ARG A 44 -2.77 -1.15 0.64
N ILE A 45 -2.12 -1.11 1.79
CA ILE A 45 -2.41 -2.02 2.92
C ILE A 45 -2.83 -1.12 4.08
N TYR A 46 -3.98 -1.42 4.71
CA TYR A 46 -4.44 -0.63 5.85
C TYR A 46 -3.96 -1.23 7.16
N SER A 47 -3.58 -0.36 8.09
CA SER A 47 -3.09 -0.75 9.43
C SER A 47 -4.16 -1.50 10.23
N ASN A 48 -5.44 -1.16 10.03
CA ASN A 48 -6.58 -1.81 10.67
C ASN A 48 -7.11 -3.05 9.92
N ASP A 49 -6.44 -3.51 8.86
CA ASP A 49 -6.91 -4.69 8.11
C ASP A 49 -6.66 -5.98 8.90
N HIS A 50 -7.73 -6.71 9.15
CA HIS A 50 -7.69 -8.02 9.83
C HIS A 50 -7.44 -9.17 8.86
N THR A 51 -7.22 -10.36 9.41
CA THR A 51 -7.08 -11.62 8.65
C THR A 51 -8.34 -11.93 7.83
N PRO A 52 -8.21 -12.44 6.59
CA PRO A 52 -6.97 -12.90 5.95
C PRO A 52 -6.09 -11.76 5.39
N PRO A 53 -4.79 -12.02 5.16
CA PRO A 53 -3.88 -11.09 4.50
C PRO A 53 -4.39 -10.55 3.17
N HIS A 54 -4.60 -9.24 3.10
CA HIS A 54 -5.12 -8.59 1.91
C HIS A 54 -4.54 -7.20 1.66
N PHE A 55 -4.63 -6.76 0.41
CA PHE A 55 -4.31 -5.41 -0.03
C PHE A 55 -5.49 -4.82 -0.81
N HIS A 56 -5.57 -3.49 -0.81
CA HIS A 56 -6.61 -2.74 -1.48
C HIS A 56 -6.07 -2.14 -2.77
N VAL A 57 -6.90 -2.16 -3.80
CA VAL A 57 -6.66 -1.48 -5.07
C VAL A 57 -7.73 -0.42 -5.22
N LYS A 58 -7.33 0.84 -5.20
CA LYS A 58 -8.23 1.98 -5.36
C LYS A 58 -7.89 2.81 -6.57
N SER A 59 -8.89 3.29 -7.30
CA SER A 59 -8.67 4.33 -8.30
C SER A 59 -8.69 5.71 -7.67
N LYS A 60 -8.00 6.67 -8.29
CA LYS A 60 -8.01 8.08 -7.85
C LYS A 60 -9.41 8.71 -7.81
N ASP A 61 -10.28 8.30 -8.73
CA ASP A 61 -11.67 8.76 -8.81
C ASP A 61 -12.60 7.95 -7.88
N MET A 62 -12.06 7.07 -7.04
CA MET A 62 -12.76 6.24 -6.05
C MET A 62 -13.82 5.30 -6.63
N LYS A 63 -13.91 5.16 -7.97
CA LYS A 63 -14.83 4.24 -8.64
C LYS A 63 -14.41 2.77 -8.51
N ILE A 64 -13.12 2.54 -8.28
CA ILE A 64 -12.57 1.21 -8.02
C ILE A 64 -12.19 1.18 -6.54
N ASP A 65 -12.77 0.22 -5.84
CA ASP A 65 -12.43 -0.16 -4.47
C ASP A 65 -12.50 -1.68 -4.38
N ALA A 66 -11.36 -2.34 -4.57
CA ALA A 66 -11.26 -3.79 -4.64
C ALA A 66 -10.22 -4.31 -3.65
N LYS A 67 -10.50 -5.45 -3.02
CA LYS A 67 -9.60 -6.12 -2.07
C LYS A 67 -9.10 -7.42 -2.64
N PHE A 68 -7.80 -7.69 -2.47
CA PHE A 68 -7.13 -8.86 -3.01
C PHE A 68 -6.34 -9.58 -1.92
N SER A 69 -6.31 -10.91 -1.95
CA SER A 69 -5.46 -11.69 -1.04
C SER A 69 -3.99 -11.45 -1.33
N ILE A 70 -3.17 -11.25 -0.30
CA ILE A 70 -1.70 -11.16 -0.46
C ILE A 70 -1.13 -12.53 -0.83
N GLU A 71 -1.74 -13.62 -0.39
CA GLU A 71 -1.24 -14.98 -0.63
C GLU A 71 -1.36 -15.40 -2.11
N LYS A 72 -2.49 -15.07 -2.75
CA LYS A 72 -2.84 -15.59 -4.09
C LYS A 72 -3.25 -14.51 -5.10
N CYS A 73 -3.36 -13.25 -4.69
CA CYS A 73 -3.89 -12.16 -5.51
C CYS A 73 -5.32 -12.43 -6.01
N GLU A 74 -6.10 -13.16 -5.22
CA GLU A 74 -7.50 -13.45 -5.51
C GLU A 74 -8.37 -12.27 -5.07
N LEU A 75 -9.34 -11.88 -5.89
CA LEU A 75 -10.28 -10.83 -5.55
C LEU A 75 -11.22 -11.32 -4.43
N LEU A 76 -11.14 -10.66 -3.27
CA LEU A 76 -11.95 -10.99 -2.09
C LEU A 76 -13.26 -10.19 -2.06
N SER A 77 -13.23 -8.93 -2.50
CA SER A 77 -14.42 -8.07 -2.56
C SER A 77 -14.20 -6.87 -3.49
N GLY A 78 -15.30 -6.25 -3.93
CA GLY A 78 -15.29 -5.08 -4.79
C GLY A 78 -15.32 -5.43 -6.27
N GLU A 79 -15.29 -4.38 -7.11
CA GLU A 79 -15.37 -4.52 -8.57
C GLU A 79 -14.14 -3.94 -9.25
N ILE A 80 -13.67 -4.64 -10.27
CA ILE A 80 -12.53 -4.21 -11.07
C ILE A 80 -12.70 -4.70 -12.52
N SER A 81 -12.29 -3.88 -13.48
CA SER A 81 -12.33 -4.28 -14.89
C SER A 81 -11.26 -5.33 -15.19
N SER A 82 -11.53 -6.22 -16.16
CA SER A 82 -10.57 -7.25 -16.60
C SER A 82 -9.24 -6.66 -17.07
N LYS A 83 -9.25 -5.43 -17.63
CA LYS A 83 -8.04 -4.69 -18.01
C LYS A 83 -7.19 -4.33 -16.80
N ASN A 84 -7.80 -3.85 -15.73
CA ASN A 84 -7.10 -3.48 -14.50
C ASN A 84 -6.66 -4.72 -13.72
N LEU A 85 -7.48 -5.79 -13.71
CA LEU A 85 -7.12 -7.07 -13.10
C LEU A 85 -5.81 -7.64 -13.68
N LYS A 86 -5.64 -7.57 -15.01
CA LYS A 86 -4.38 -7.98 -15.67
C LYS A 86 -3.15 -7.21 -15.15
N LYS A 87 -3.30 -5.91 -14.87
CA LYS A 87 -2.22 -5.07 -14.34
C LYS A 87 -1.87 -5.43 -12.90
N ILE A 88 -2.89 -5.69 -12.07
CA ILE A 88 -2.70 -6.12 -10.68
C ILE A 88 -2.02 -7.48 -10.64
N ASN A 89 -2.44 -8.43 -11.49
CA ASN A 89 -1.78 -9.73 -11.61
C ASN A 89 -0.32 -9.60 -12.07
N ALA A 90 -0.04 -8.75 -13.06
CA ALA A 90 1.33 -8.51 -13.53
C ALA A 90 2.21 -7.89 -12.43
N PHE A 91 1.67 -6.95 -11.64
CA PHE A 91 2.36 -6.42 -10.47
C PHE A 91 2.64 -7.50 -9.44
N TYR A 92 1.63 -8.29 -9.08
CA TYR A 92 1.76 -9.35 -8.08
C TYR A 92 2.78 -10.42 -8.48
N GLN A 93 2.76 -10.83 -9.75
CA GLN A 93 3.68 -11.81 -10.32
C GLN A 93 5.11 -11.27 -10.52
N SER A 94 5.32 -9.96 -10.39
CA SER A 94 6.66 -9.39 -10.49
C SER A 94 7.52 -9.80 -9.28
N PRO A 95 8.85 -10.01 -9.44
CA PRO A 95 9.73 -10.39 -8.34
C PRO A 95 9.68 -9.45 -7.13
N LYS A 96 9.37 -8.16 -7.35
CA LYS A 96 9.27 -7.15 -6.31
C LYS A 96 7.88 -7.00 -5.72
N GLY A 97 6.82 -7.24 -6.49
CA GLY A 97 5.45 -6.93 -6.08
C GLY A 97 4.98 -7.76 -4.88
N LYS A 98 5.05 -9.09 -4.99
CA LYS A 98 4.69 -10.00 -3.89
C LYS A 98 5.58 -9.78 -2.66
N LEU A 99 6.89 -9.64 -2.86
CA LEU A 99 7.85 -9.42 -1.77
C LEU A 99 7.52 -8.16 -0.95
N VAL A 100 7.21 -7.05 -1.63
CA VAL A 100 6.87 -5.79 -0.97
C VAL A 100 5.55 -5.91 -0.20
N LEU A 101 4.52 -6.53 -0.80
CA LEU A 101 3.23 -6.76 -0.12
C LEU A 101 3.40 -7.57 1.17
N GLU A 102 4.15 -8.67 1.12
CA GLU A 102 4.42 -9.51 2.29
C GLU A 102 5.28 -8.80 3.34
N THR A 103 6.28 -8.02 2.91
CA THR A 103 7.17 -7.29 3.83
C THR A 103 6.40 -6.23 4.60
N ILE A 104 5.57 -5.45 3.91
CA ILE A 104 4.71 -4.43 4.52
C ILE A 104 3.69 -5.09 5.46
N TRP A 105 3.09 -6.20 5.02
CA TRP A 105 2.15 -6.95 5.87
C TRP A 105 2.80 -7.51 7.14
N LYS A 106 4.06 -7.96 7.08
CA LYS A 106 4.79 -8.47 8.25
C LYS A 106 5.16 -7.38 9.24
N LYS A 107 5.63 -6.22 8.75
CA LYS A 107 5.99 -5.08 9.61
C LYS A 107 4.84 -4.69 10.55
N ARG A 108 3.62 -4.61 10.02
CA ARG A 108 2.44 -4.24 10.83
C ARG A 108 2.07 -5.24 11.94
N ILE A 109 2.54 -6.51 11.88
CA ILE A 109 2.26 -7.53 12.90
C ILE A 109 3.30 -7.44 14.03
N SER A 110 4.46 -6.85 13.74
CA SER A 110 5.59 -6.76 14.68
C SER A 110 5.61 -5.44 15.47
N ASP A 111 4.70 -4.52 15.17
CA ASP A 111 4.43 -3.27 15.91
C ASP A 111 3.19 -3.44 16.80
#